data_AF-A0A7C2X2I4-F1
#
_entry.id   AF-A0A7C2X2I4-F1
#
_cell.length_a   1.000
_cell.length_b   1.000
_cell.length_c   1.000
_cell.angle_alpha   90.00
_cell.angle_beta   90.00
_cell.angle_gamma   90.00
#
_symmetry.space_group_name_H-M   'P 1'
#
loop_
_entity.id
_entity.type
_entity.pdbx_description
1 polymer ?
#
loop_
_entity_poly.entity_id
_entity_poly.type
_entity_poly.pdbx_seq_one_letter_code
_entity_poly.pdbx_strand_id
1 'polypeptide(L)'
;MQPPLTREKFKTPEGRRRAMREFLFADHGFVRACYDNTHEIAPGVFRSFQPSPEALGRWAKRGLKTVVNLRGANPCAALFLEEEACARHGLRLENFRVFSREAPSK
;
A
#
# COMPACT_ATOMS: atom_id res chain seq x y z
N MET A 1 -16.60 -17.86 3.30
CA MET A 1 -15.77 -16.63 3.21
C MET A 1 -14.71 -16.70 4.30
N GLN A 2 -13.41 -16.57 3.98
CA GLN A 2 -12.37 -16.62 5.02
C GLN A 2 -12.47 -15.39 5.94
N PRO A 3 -12.21 -15.53 7.25
CA PRO A 3 -12.26 -14.41 8.18
C PRO A 3 -11.21 -13.35 7.80
N PRO A 4 -11.47 -12.05 8.03
CA PRO A 4 -10.52 -10.98 7.71
C PRO A 4 -9.11 -11.25 8.26
N LEU A 5 -8.09 -10.84 7.50
CA LEU A 5 -6.71 -10.93 7.96
C LEU A 5 -6.51 -9.93 9.12
N THR A 6 -6.09 -10.42 10.27
CA THR A 6 -5.77 -9.58 11.43
C THR A 6 -4.27 -9.33 11.52
N ARG A 7 -3.89 -8.27 12.24
CA ARG A 7 -2.47 -7.90 12.44
C ARG A 7 -1.67 -9.00 13.13
N GLU A 8 -2.28 -9.70 14.09
CA GLU A 8 -1.65 -10.84 14.76
C GLU A 8 -1.41 -12.00 13.80
N LYS A 9 -2.37 -12.31 12.92
CA LYS A 9 -2.18 -13.35 11.90
C LYS A 9 -1.10 -12.96 10.89
N PHE A 10 -1.01 -11.69 10.50
CA PHE A 10 0.00 -11.19 9.56
C PHE A 10 1.45 -11.44 10.02
N LYS A 11 1.71 -11.51 11.33
CA LYS A 11 3.06 -11.81 11.88
C LYS A 11 3.53 -13.24 11.58
N THR A 12 2.62 -14.16 11.28
CA THR A 12 2.95 -15.58 10.99
C THR A 12 3.36 -15.79 9.53
N PRO A 13 4.26 -16.74 9.20
CA PRO A 13 4.61 -17.05 7.82
C PRO A 13 3.39 -17.35 6.93
N GLU A 14 2.39 -18.04 7.46
CA GLU A 14 1.14 -18.37 6.77
C GLU A 14 0.32 -17.11 6.48
N GLY A 15 0.22 -16.21 7.47
CA GLY A 15 -0.45 -14.93 7.33
C GLY A 15 0.23 -14.01 6.31
N ARG A 16 1.56 -14.04 6.22
CA ARG A 16 2.31 -13.28 5.19
C ARG A 16 2.03 -13.80 3.79
N ARG A 17 2.06 -15.12 3.61
CA ARG A 17 1.70 -15.75 2.31
C ARG A 17 0.26 -15.44 1.95
N ARG A 18 -0.66 -15.45 2.92
CA ARG A 18 -2.05 -15.06 2.73
C ARG A 18 -2.17 -13.59 2.33
N ALA A 19 -1.50 -12.68 3.02
CA ALA A 19 -1.50 -11.25 2.69
C ALA A 19 -1.03 -11.01 1.27
N MET A 20 0.07 -11.64 0.86
CA MET A 20 0.57 -11.51 -0.51
C MET A 20 -0.42 -12.05 -1.55
N ARG A 21 -1.07 -13.19 -1.29
CA ARG A 21 -2.13 -13.71 -2.18
C ARG A 21 -3.32 -12.76 -2.27
N GLU A 22 -3.80 -12.23 -1.14
CA GLU A 22 -4.90 -11.27 -1.13
C GLU A 22 -4.54 -9.98 -1.87
N PHE A 23 -3.33 -9.45 -1.66
CA PHE A 23 -2.82 -8.30 -2.39
C PHE A 23 -2.76 -8.55 -3.89
N LEU A 24 -2.22 -9.69 -4.30
CA LEU A 24 -2.09 -10.02 -5.72
C LEU A 24 -3.46 -10.23 -6.37
N PHE A 25 -4.33 -11.05 -5.80
CA PHE A 25 -5.56 -11.49 -6.45
C PHE A 25 -6.79 -10.65 -6.08
N ALA A 26 -7.02 -10.36 -4.80
CA ALA A 26 -8.20 -9.61 -4.37
C ALA A 26 -8.04 -8.09 -4.59
N ASP A 27 -6.85 -7.55 -4.36
CA ASP A 27 -6.54 -6.13 -4.65
C ASP A 27 -6.01 -5.94 -6.09
N HIS A 28 -5.94 -6.99 -6.92
CA HIS A 28 -5.46 -6.93 -8.31
C HIS A 28 -4.00 -6.44 -8.45
N GLY A 29 -3.13 -6.81 -7.49
CA GLY A 29 -1.70 -6.52 -7.52
C GLY A 29 -1.00 -7.07 -8.77
N PHE A 30 -1.46 -8.19 -9.32
CA PHE A 30 -0.88 -8.75 -10.54
C PHE A 30 -1.06 -7.84 -11.75
N VAL A 31 -2.22 -7.17 -11.89
CA VAL A 31 -2.48 -6.24 -13.01
C VAL A 31 -1.50 -5.07 -12.94
N ARG A 32 -1.28 -4.54 -11.73
CA ARG A 32 -0.36 -3.43 -11.44
C ARG A 32 1.11 -3.80 -11.62
N ALA A 33 1.45 -5.09 -11.60
CA ALA A 33 2.79 -5.54 -11.95
C ALA A 33 3.04 -5.48 -13.47
N CYS A 34 1.98 -5.60 -14.29
CA CYS A 34 2.06 -5.54 -15.75
C CYS A 34 1.81 -4.12 -16.30
N TYR A 35 1.15 -3.26 -15.55
CA TYR A 35 0.80 -1.90 -15.95
C TYR A 35 1.10 -0.92 -14.81
N ASP A 36 1.97 0.05 -15.05
CA ASP A 36 2.31 1.11 -14.10
C ASP A 36 1.51 2.39 -14.40
N ASN A 37 0.75 2.88 -13.41
CA ASN A 37 -0.06 4.09 -13.49
C ASN A 37 0.52 5.20 -12.60
N THR A 38 1.84 5.20 -12.42
CA THR A 38 2.52 6.22 -11.64
C THR A 38 2.84 7.42 -12.50
N HIS A 39 2.37 8.60 -12.09
CA HIS A 39 2.55 9.87 -12.80
C HIS A 39 3.09 10.93 -11.86
N GLU A 40 4.02 11.75 -12.34
CA GLU A 40 4.43 12.96 -11.64
C GLU A 40 3.37 14.04 -11.87
N ILE A 41 2.77 14.55 -10.79
CA ILE A 41 1.69 15.55 -10.85
C ILE A 41 2.15 16.95 -10.45
N ALA A 42 3.31 17.03 -9.80
CA ALA A 42 4.06 18.25 -9.49
C ALA A 42 5.53 17.85 -9.26
N PRO A 43 6.49 18.78 -9.30
CA PRO A 43 7.90 18.47 -9.09
C PRO A 43 8.14 17.67 -7.79
N GLY A 44 8.57 16.41 -7.93
CA GLY A 44 8.83 15.51 -6.81
C GLY A 44 7.58 14.91 -6.15
N VAL A 45 6.39 15.08 -6.72
CA VAL A 45 5.11 14.56 -6.21
C VAL A 45 4.51 13.60 -7.23
N PHE A 46 4.37 12.34 -6.80
CA PHE A 46 3.89 11.26 -7.65
C PHE A 46 2.53 10.76 -7.17
N ARG A 47 1.60 10.61 -8.12
CA ARG A 47 0.34 9.88 -7.93
C ARG A 47 0.52 8.48 -8.50
N SER A 48 0.20 7.47 -7.71
CA SER A 48 0.18 6.07 -8.16
C SER A 48 -1.09 5.36 -7.72
N PHE A 49 -1.29 4.13 -8.20
CA PHE A 49 -2.16 3.17 -7.54
C PHE A 49 -1.53 2.67 -6.23
N GLN A 50 -2.14 1.68 -5.59
CA GLN A 50 -1.55 1.02 -4.42
C GLN A 50 -0.25 0.27 -4.83
N PRO A 51 0.94 0.70 -4.39
CA PRO A 51 2.19 0.10 -4.85
C PRO A 51 2.44 -1.26 -4.22
N SER A 52 3.24 -2.10 -4.87
CA SER A 52 3.76 -3.31 -4.23
C SER A 52 4.90 -2.99 -3.26
N PRO A 53 5.20 -3.87 -2.29
CA PRO A 53 6.36 -3.71 -1.40
C PRO A 53 7.68 -3.49 -2.16
N GLU A 54 7.87 -4.18 -3.27
CA GLU A 54 9.06 -4.05 -4.12
C GLU A 54 9.09 -2.70 -4.83
N ALA A 55 7.93 -2.20 -5.29
CA ALA A 55 7.82 -0.88 -5.89
C ALA A 55 8.18 0.22 -4.89
N LEU A 56 7.69 0.13 -3.65
CA LEU A 56 8.07 1.05 -2.56
C LEU A 56 9.59 1.04 -2.32
N GLY A 57 10.21 -0.14 -2.31
CA GLY A 57 11.68 -0.25 -2.21
C GLY A 57 12.42 0.41 -3.37
N ARG A 58 11.91 0.31 -4.61
CA ARG A 58 12.49 1.03 -5.76
C ARG A 58 12.34 2.54 -5.63
N TRP A 59 11.18 3.02 -5.18
CA TRP A 59 10.95 4.44 -4.96
C TRP A 59 11.79 5.02 -3.83
N ALA A 60 11.96 4.28 -2.73
CA ALA A 60 12.85 4.68 -1.64
C ALA A 60 14.29 4.88 -2.13
N LYS A 61 14.80 3.96 -2.95
CA LYS A 61 16.14 4.09 -3.58
C LYS A 61 16.25 5.30 -4.52
N ARG A 62 15.13 5.76 -5.08
CA ARG A 62 15.05 6.98 -5.91
C ARG A 62 14.87 8.26 -5.09
N GLY A 63 14.90 8.18 -3.76
CA GLY A 63 14.79 9.33 -2.87
C GLY A 63 13.38 9.67 -2.42
N LEU A 64 12.39 8.80 -2.65
CA LEU A 64 11.06 8.96 -2.04
C LEU A 64 11.20 8.95 -0.50
N LYS A 65 10.53 9.88 0.17
CA LYS A 65 10.58 10.00 1.65
C LYS A 65 9.25 9.71 2.33
N THR A 66 8.14 9.94 1.64
CA THR A 66 6.79 9.88 2.23
C THR A 66 5.82 9.24 1.25
N VAL A 67 4.99 8.35 1.78
CA VAL A 67 3.83 7.74 1.12
C VAL A 67 2.59 8.31 1.78
N VAL A 68 1.69 8.88 1.00
CA VAL A 68 0.38 9.36 1.49
C VAL A 68 -0.68 8.36 1.04
N ASN A 69 -1.23 7.61 2.00
CA ASN A 69 -2.27 6.62 1.75
C ASN A 69 -3.65 7.26 1.86
N LEU A 70 -4.30 7.46 0.71
CA LEU A 70 -5.65 8.03 0.62
C LEU A 70 -6.78 7.05 0.93
N ARG A 71 -6.48 5.74 0.99
CA ARG A 71 -7.43 4.67 1.37
C ARG A 71 -7.64 4.62 2.88
N GLY A 72 -6.79 5.31 3.64
CA GLY A 72 -6.74 5.34 5.09
C GLY A 72 -6.29 4.02 5.73
N ALA A 73 -6.19 4.02 7.06
CA ALA A 73 -5.71 2.89 7.86
C ALA A 73 -6.78 1.78 8.01
N ASN A 74 -7.29 1.26 6.90
CA ASN A 74 -8.20 0.11 6.91
C ASN A 74 -7.41 -1.20 7.08
N PRO A 75 -7.63 -1.98 8.16
CA PRO A 75 -6.86 -3.19 8.43
C PRO A 75 -7.12 -4.26 7.36
N CYS A 76 -6.21 -4.35 6.40
CA CYS A 76 -6.25 -5.29 5.28
C CYS A 76 -4.83 -5.69 4.85
N ALA A 77 -4.74 -6.70 3.98
CA ALA A 77 -3.46 -7.18 3.47
C ALA A 77 -2.60 -6.08 2.83
N ALA A 78 -3.21 -5.20 2.02
CA ALA A 78 -2.50 -4.11 1.35
C ALA A 78 -1.88 -3.12 2.35
N LEU A 79 -2.64 -2.70 3.36
CA LEU A 79 -2.14 -1.81 4.41
C LEU A 79 -0.99 -2.45 5.20
N PHE A 80 -1.13 -3.71 5.62
CA PHE A 80 -0.09 -4.37 6.42
C PHE A 80 1.21 -4.54 5.64
N LEU A 81 1.12 -4.86 4.34
CA LEU A 81 2.27 -4.94 3.45
C LEU A 81 2.91 -3.56 3.21
N GLU A 82 2.09 -2.52 3.07
CA GLU A 82 2.55 -1.13 2.89
C GLU A 82 3.25 -0.59 4.14
N GLU A 83 2.65 -0.76 5.32
CA GLU A 83 3.24 -0.39 6.62
C GLU A 83 4.61 -1.06 6.81
N GLU A 84 4.70 -2.36 6.57
CA GLU A 84 5.95 -3.08 6.69
C GLU A 84 6.99 -2.63 5.66
N ALA A 85 6.59 -2.47 4.40
CA ALA A 85 7.50 -2.03 3.34
C ALA A 85 8.03 -0.62 3.63
N CYS A 86 7.17 0.28 4.10
CA CYS A 86 7.56 1.62 4.49
C CYS A 86 8.55 1.59 5.66
N ALA A 87 8.24 0.84 6.72
CA ALA A 87 9.13 0.68 7.87
C ALA A 87 10.50 0.11 7.48
N ARG A 88 10.52 -0.92 6.63
CA ARG A 88 11.75 -1.56 6.13
C ARG A 88 12.62 -0.62 5.29
N HIS A 89 12.01 0.32 4.58
CA HIS A 89 12.72 1.24 3.68
C HIS A 89 12.90 2.66 4.26
N GLY A 90 12.53 2.88 5.53
CA GLY A 90 12.62 4.21 6.15
C GLY A 90 11.68 5.25 5.53
N LEU A 91 10.60 4.81 4.88
CA LEU A 91 9.58 5.70 4.33
C LEU A 91 8.59 6.09 5.43
N ARG A 92 8.21 7.37 5.46
CA ARG A 92 7.08 7.85 6.27
C ARG A 92 5.77 7.45 5.60
N LEU A 93 4.87 6.80 6.33
CA LEU A 93 3.53 6.47 5.84
C LEU A 93 2.50 7.36 6.55
N GLU A 94 1.89 8.27 5.80
CA GLU A 94 0.83 9.15 6.29
C GLU A 94 -0.53 8.64 5.79
N ASN A 95 -1.42 8.30 6.72
CA ASN A 95 -2.75 7.83 6.38
C ASN A 95 -3.74 9.00 6.41
N PHE A 96 -4.32 9.33 5.27
CA PHE A 96 -5.33 10.38 5.15
C PHE A 96 -6.55 9.83 4.42
N ARG A 97 -7.59 9.42 5.14
CA ARG A 97 -8.74 8.75 4.50
C ARG A 97 -9.57 9.75 3.69
N VAL A 98 -9.73 9.46 2.41
CA VAL A 98 -10.65 10.17 1.51
C VAL A 98 -11.67 9.19 0.96
N PHE A 99 -12.91 9.63 0.84
CA PHE A 99 -13.98 8.87 0.19
C PHE A 99 -14.27 9.45 -1.19
N SER A 100 -14.70 8.60 -2.13
CA SER A 100 -14.98 9.05 -3.49
C SER A 100 -16.26 9.90 -3.62
N ARG A 101 -17.14 9.85 -2.61
CA ARG A 101 -18.50 10.41 -2.67
C ARG A 101 -18.76 11.56 -1.69
N GLU A 102 -17.79 11.90 -0.87
CA GLU A 102 -17.94 12.95 0.13
C GLU A 102 -16.61 13.69 0.33
N ALA A 103 -16.70 14.98 0.62
CA ALA A 103 -15.54 15.76 1.01
C ALA A 103 -15.02 15.27 2.38
N PRO A 104 -13.71 15.36 2.63
CA PRO A 104 -13.16 15.14 3.97
C PRO A 104 -13.86 16.05 4.99
N SER A 105 -14.21 15.51 6.16
CA SER A 105 -14.90 16.26 7.21
C SER A 105 -13.98 17.18 8.00
N LYS A 106 -12.66 17.04 7.83
CA LYS A 106 -11.59 17.85 8.43
C LYS A 106 -10.37 17.87 7.53
#